data_AF-A0A399UEU9-F1
#
_entry.id   AF-A0A399UEU9-F1
#
_cell.length_a   1.000
_cell.length_b   1.000
_cell.length_c   1.000
_cell.angle_alpha   90.00
_cell.angle_beta   90.00
_cell.angle_gamma   90.00
#
_symmetry.space_group_name_H-M   'P 1'
#
loop_
_entity.id
_entity.type
_entity.pdbx_description
1 polymer ?
#
loop_
_entity_poly.entity_id
_entity_poly.type
_entity_poly.pdbx_seq_one_letter_code
_entity_poly.pdbx_strand_id
1 'polypeptide(L)'
;MFDYRALVILMTLMDHCELSLYELSVKVSLPIKEVKEGIDYLVPYLANKGIVLDKKQGRYSLSNRTKQSLTDIIKSDELVLPKSTRLALIYLYTFCRLDFISNNHYQDFLKVSKNTTLSDIQSLRKIMLDNDLELGYSRAKGYTLHGSEWN
;
A
#
# COMPACT_ATOMS: atom_id res chain seq x y z
N MET A 1 5.23 -11.33 4.50
CA MET A 1 4.06 -10.48 4.23
C MET A 1 4.56 -9.06 4.21
N PHE A 2 4.54 -8.37 3.07
CA PHE A 2 5.04 -7.00 3.02
C PHE A 2 4.15 -6.12 3.89
N ASP A 3 4.77 -5.41 4.82
CA ASP A 3 4.09 -4.64 5.85
C ASP A 3 3.92 -3.20 5.36
N TYR A 4 2.69 -2.68 5.32
CA TYR A 4 2.44 -1.27 4.97
C TYR A 4 3.26 -0.31 5.83
N ARG A 5 3.56 -0.71 7.06
CA ARG A 5 4.41 0.05 7.99
C ARG A 5 5.81 0.22 7.40
N ALA A 6 6.40 -0.85 6.88
CA ALA A 6 7.71 -0.80 6.21
C ALA A 6 7.67 0.10 4.96
N LEU A 7 6.60 0.04 4.17
CA LEU A 7 6.45 0.91 3.00
C LEU A 7 6.41 2.40 3.40
N VAL A 8 5.56 2.77 4.35
CA VAL A 8 5.42 4.18 4.75
C VAL A 8 6.69 4.70 5.42
N ILE A 9 7.38 3.88 6.22
CA ILE A 9 8.68 4.23 6.79
C ILE A 9 9.72 4.47 5.69
N LEU A 10 9.78 3.59 4.68
CA LEU A 10 10.70 3.73 3.56
C LEU A 10 10.43 5.01 2.76
N MET A 11 9.18 5.27 2.39
CA MET A 11 8.80 6.49 1.66
C MET A 11 9.15 7.76 2.47
N THR A 12 8.89 7.74 3.78
CA THR A 12 9.21 8.86 4.68
C THR A 12 10.72 9.11 4.76
N LEU A 13 11.54 8.04 4.79
CA LEU A 13 13.00 8.13 4.75
C LEU A 13 13.55 8.49 3.37
N MET A 14 12.78 8.31 2.29
CA MET A 14 13.16 8.79 0.95
C MET A 14 12.93 10.30 0.80
N ASP A 15 11.88 10.84 1.42
CA ASP A 15 11.52 12.27 1.36
C ASP A 15 12.31 13.13 2.35
N HIS A 16 12.99 12.51 3.32
CA HIS A 16 13.71 13.20 4.39
C HIS A 16 15.16 12.71 4.51
N CYS A 17 16.12 13.63 4.67
CA CYS A 17 17.55 13.26 4.71
C CYS A 17 17.95 12.41 5.93
N GLU A 18 17.38 12.68 7.10
CA GLU A 18 17.66 11.95 8.34
C GLU A 18 16.58 12.20 9.40
N LEU A 19 16.14 11.17 10.10
CA LEU A 19 15.08 11.25 11.11
C LEU A 19 15.40 10.40 12.34
N SER A 20 15.13 10.90 13.55
CA SER A 20 15.10 10.07 14.76
C SER A 20 13.92 9.09 14.75
N LEU A 21 13.97 8.09 15.62
CA LEU A 21 12.87 7.12 15.76
C LEU A 21 11.54 7.79 16.14
N TYR A 22 11.60 8.84 16.96
CA TYR A 22 10.41 9.60 17.35
C TYR A 22 9.85 10.44 16.19
N GLU A 23 10.70 11.15 15.45
CA GLU A 23 10.25 11.93 14.28
C GLU A 23 9.62 11.02 13.22
N LEU A 24 10.18 9.82 13.00
CA LEU A 24 9.57 8.80 12.15
C LEU A 24 8.18 8.41 12.66
N SER A 25 8.05 8.10 13.95
CA SER A 25 6.77 7.67 14.54
C SER A 25 5.67 8.71 14.38
N VAL A 26 6.00 9.98 14.57
CA VAL A 26 5.07 11.09 14.37
C VAL A 26 4.67 11.21 12.90
N LYS A 27 5.64 11.19 11.98
CA LYS A 27 5.38 11.36 10.53
C LYS A 27 4.55 10.24 9.93
N VAL A 28 4.82 9.00 10.31
CA VAL A 28 4.09 7.83 9.79
C VAL A 28 2.84 7.49 10.61
N SER A 29 2.59 8.22 11.71
CA SER A 29 1.49 7.99 12.64
C SER A 29 1.43 6.55 13.18
N LEU A 30 2.58 5.99 13.55
CA LEU A 30 2.69 4.65 14.14
C LEU A 30 3.38 4.69 15.51
N PRO A 31 3.06 3.76 16.44
CA PRO A 31 3.81 3.62 17.68
C PRO A 31 5.30 3.36 17.43
N ILE A 32 6.17 3.89 18.28
CA ILE A 32 7.64 3.71 18.20
C ILE A 32 8.05 2.25 18.02
N LYS A 33 7.37 1.33 18.73
CA LYS A 33 7.62 -0.11 18.64
C LYS A 33 7.39 -0.64 17.21
N GLU A 34 6.30 -0.23 16.57
CA GLU A 34 5.96 -0.65 15.21
C GLU A 34 6.89 -0.04 14.17
N VAL A 35 7.32 1.21 14.39
CA VAL A 35 8.35 1.84 13.55
C VAL A 35 9.65 1.04 13.63
N LYS A 36 10.04 0.62 14.83
CA LYS A 36 11.25 -0.17 15.02
C LYS A 36 11.16 -1.54 14.34
N GLU A 37 10.05 -2.26 14.53
CA GLU A 37 9.79 -3.52 13.83
C GLU A 37 9.83 -3.35 12.30
N GLY A 38 9.26 -2.26 11.78
CA GLY A 38 9.30 -1.93 10.35
C GLY A 38 10.70 -1.62 9.84
N ILE A 39 11.53 -0.90 10.62
CA ILE A 39 12.94 -0.68 10.30
C ILE A 39 13.70 -2.00 10.29
N ASP A 40 13.52 -2.83 11.32
CA ASP A 40 14.21 -4.13 11.44
C ASP A 40 13.86 -5.06 10.26
N TYR A 41 12.64 -4.95 9.70
CA TYR A 41 12.25 -5.60 8.45
C TYR A 41 12.93 -4.99 7.21
N LEU A 42 13.01 -3.65 7.13
CA LEU A 42 13.57 -2.94 5.98
C LEU A 42 15.07 -3.13 5.83
N VAL A 43 15.83 -3.23 6.92
CA VAL A 43 17.30 -3.35 6.86
C VAL A 43 17.75 -4.49 5.93
N PRO A 44 17.37 -5.76 6.15
CA PRO A 44 17.78 -6.85 5.26
C PRO A 44 17.15 -6.74 3.86
N TYR A 45 15.93 -6.21 3.76
CA TYR A 45 15.25 -6.02 2.47
C TYR A 45 15.99 -5.05 1.55
N LEU A 46 16.41 -3.91 2.09
CA LEU A 46 17.12 -2.86 1.35
C LEU A 46 18.57 -3.26 1.05
N ALA A 47 19.22 -3.98 1.98
CA ALA A 47 20.57 -4.47 1.78
C ALA A 47 20.70 -5.36 0.53
N ASN A 48 19.71 -6.23 0.29
CA ASN A 48 19.63 -7.07 -0.92
C ASN A 48 19.51 -6.25 -2.22
N LYS A 49 19.12 -4.98 -2.13
CA LYS A 49 18.95 -4.04 -3.25
C LYS A 49 20.07 -2.98 -3.31
N GLY A 50 21.11 -3.14 -2.49
CA GLY A 50 22.26 -2.22 -2.44
C GLY A 50 22.00 -0.89 -1.74
N ILE A 51 20.86 -0.76 -1.04
CA ILE A 51 20.55 0.42 -0.21
C ILE A 51 20.81 0.07 1.25
N VAL A 52 21.50 0.96 1.95
CA VAL A 52 21.80 0.77 3.37
C VAL A 52 21.00 1.78 4.18
N LEU A 53 20.09 1.26 5.00
CA LEU A 53 19.41 2.04 6.05
C LEU A 53 20.34 2.11 7.26
N ASP A 54 21.01 3.24 7.40
CA ASP A 54 22.04 3.48 8.42
C ASP A 54 21.45 4.21 9.63
N LYS A 55 22.01 3.94 10.81
CA LYS A 55 21.67 4.60 12.07
C LYS A 55 22.91 5.30 12.63
N LYS A 56 22.97 6.62 12.51
CA LYS A 56 24.05 7.46 13.06
C LYS A 56 23.51 8.37 14.15
N GLN A 57 24.13 8.35 15.33
CA GLN A 57 23.75 9.21 16.47
C GLN A 57 22.24 9.15 16.82
N GLY A 58 21.60 7.99 16.66
CA GLY A 58 20.16 7.82 16.92
C GLY A 58 19.23 8.29 15.80
N ARG A 59 19.77 8.77 14.68
CA ARG A 59 19.03 9.16 13.47
C ARG A 59 19.19 8.10 12.38
N TYR A 60 18.11 7.84 11.67
CA TYR A 60 18.02 6.89 10.57
C TYR A 60 18.08 7.63 9.24
N SER A 61 18.84 7.09 8.28
CA SER A 61 18.98 7.66 6.93
C SER A 61 19.23 6.57 5.90
N LEU A 62 18.87 6.83 4.64
CA LEU A 62 19.18 5.94 3.53
C LEU A 62 20.47 6.41 2.84
N SER A 63 21.49 5.57 2.87
CA SER A 63 22.75 5.78 2.16
C SER A 63 22.79 4.96 0.86
N ASN A 64 23.68 5.35 -0.06
CA ASN A 64 23.85 4.70 -1.37
C ASN A 64 22.58 4.65 -2.25
N ARG A 65 21.69 5.63 -2.08
CA ARG A 65 20.48 5.81 -2.88
C ARG A 65 20.81 6.23 -4.31
N THR A 66 21.04 5.26 -5.20
CA THR A 66 21.14 5.53 -6.64
C THR A 66 19.73 5.68 -7.23
N LYS A 67 19.57 6.55 -8.25
CA LYS A 67 18.29 6.67 -8.98
C LYS A 67 17.79 5.30 -9.46
N GLN A 68 18.71 4.42 -9.87
CA GLN A 68 18.43 3.06 -10.31
C GLN A 68 17.83 2.19 -9.18
N SER A 69 18.47 2.15 -8.00
CA SER A 69 17.98 1.32 -6.89
C SER A 69 16.63 1.80 -6.34
N LEU A 70 16.38 3.11 -6.35
CA LEU A 70 15.06 3.66 -6.01
C LEU A 70 13.99 3.28 -7.03
N THR A 71 14.31 3.32 -8.33
CA THR A 71 13.38 2.86 -9.37
C THR A 71 13.12 1.36 -9.28
N ASP A 72 14.10 0.55 -8.90
CA ASP A 72 13.95 -0.90 -8.78
C ASP A 72 13.11 -1.30 -7.56
N ILE A 73 13.17 -0.53 -6.46
CA ILE A 73 12.25 -0.71 -5.33
C ILE A 73 10.81 -0.36 -5.72
N ILE A 74 10.61 0.81 -6.32
CA ILE A 74 9.27 1.30 -6.69
C ILE A 74 8.63 0.41 -7.77
N LYS A 75 9.45 -0.11 -8.71
CA LYS A 75 8.99 -1.01 -9.77
C LYS A 75 8.98 -2.48 -9.35
N SER A 76 9.50 -2.84 -8.18
CA SER A 76 9.45 -4.23 -7.76
C SER A 76 8.01 -4.62 -7.44
N ASP A 77 7.58 -5.75 -8.01
CA ASP A 77 6.32 -6.44 -7.69
C ASP A 77 6.21 -6.85 -6.19
N GLU A 78 7.24 -6.56 -5.40
CA GLU A 78 7.32 -6.85 -3.97
C GLU A 78 6.64 -5.78 -3.10
N LEU A 79 6.46 -4.56 -3.62
CA LEU A 79 5.79 -3.46 -2.93
C LEU A 79 4.26 -3.61 -2.99
N VAL A 80 3.77 -4.79 -2.60
CA VAL A 80 2.35 -5.12 -2.66
C VAL A 80 1.64 -4.42 -1.52
N LEU A 81 0.71 -3.51 -1.86
CA LEU A 81 -0.22 -2.92 -0.90
C LEU A 81 -0.86 -4.04 -0.06
N PRO A 82 -0.97 -3.94 1.27
CA PRO A 82 -1.62 -4.96 2.07
C PRO A 82 -3.04 -5.20 1.61
N LYS A 83 -3.54 -6.42 1.81
CA LYS A 83 -4.88 -6.81 1.36
C LYS A 83 -5.95 -5.83 1.83
N SER A 84 -5.97 -5.48 3.12
CA SER A 84 -6.92 -4.51 3.68
C SER A 84 -6.89 -3.16 2.95
N THR A 85 -5.70 -2.61 2.70
CA THR A 85 -5.51 -1.37 1.93
C THR A 85 -6.03 -1.52 0.51
N ARG A 86 -5.76 -2.65 -0.16
CA ARG A 86 -6.30 -2.91 -1.51
C ARG A 86 -7.83 -2.97 -1.51
N LEU A 87 -8.46 -3.61 -0.52
CA LEU A 87 -9.93 -3.65 -0.40
C LEU A 87 -10.51 -2.24 -0.25
N ALA A 88 -9.93 -1.43 0.63
CA ALA A 88 -10.35 -0.03 0.83
C ALA A 88 -10.19 0.81 -0.45
N LEU A 89 -9.08 0.61 -1.18
CA LEU A 89 -8.81 1.30 -2.44
C LEU A 89 -9.74 0.85 -3.57
N ILE A 90 -10.11 -0.43 -3.66
CA ILE A 90 -11.12 -0.90 -4.62
C ILE A 90 -12.46 -0.21 -4.33
N TYR A 91 -12.89 -0.19 -3.06
CA TYR A 91 -14.11 0.49 -2.66
C TYR A 91 -14.08 1.97 -3.03
N LEU A 92 -13.04 2.70 -2.61
CA LEU A 92 -12.90 4.12 -2.85
C LEU A 92 -12.85 4.46 -4.34
N TYR A 93 -12.08 3.69 -5.12
CA TYR A 93 -11.98 3.90 -6.57
C TYR A 93 -13.32 3.65 -7.27
N THR A 94 -14.11 2.69 -6.81
CA THR A 94 -15.47 2.45 -7.33
C THR A 94 -16.44 3.54 -6.90
N PHE A 95 -16.33 4.02 -5.66
CA PHE A 95 -17.19 5.05 -5.08
C PHE A 95 -17.01 6.39 -5.79
N CYS A 96 -15.76 6.79 -6.04
CA CYS A 96 -15.42 8.03 -6.73
C CYS A 96 -15.46 7.91 -8.26
N ARG A 97 -16.01 6.83 -8.82
CA ARG A 97 -15.92 6.58 -10.26
C ARG A 97 -16.69 7.64 -11.06
N LEU A 98 -16.01 8.20 -12.06
CA LEU A 98 -16.65 9.04 -13.09
C LEU A 98 -16.92 8.26 -14.38
N ASP A 99 -16.20 7.16 -14.59
CA ASP A 99 -16.22 6.35 -15.80
C ASP A 99 -16.34 4.85 -15.53
N PHE A 100 -16.35 4.05 -16.60
CA PHE A 100 -16.38 2.59 -16.57
C PHE A 100 -15.15 2.00 -15.88
N ILE A 101 -15.38 1.09 -14.91
CA ILE A 101 -14.32 0.36 -14.21
C ILE A 101 -14.35 -1.12 -14.57
N SER A 102 -13.20 -1.65 -15.00
CA SER A 102 -12.99 -3.08 -15.30
C SER A 102 -12.03 -3.73 -14.30
N ASN A 103 -11.94 -5.07 -14.35
CA ASN A 103 -10.94 -5.78 -13.56
C ASN A 103 -9.50 -5.41 -13.96
N ASN A 104 -9.27 -4.99 -15.21
CA ASN A 104 -7.96 -4.52 -15.65
C ASN A 104 -7.62 -3.18 -15.00
N HIS A 105 -8.58 -2.27 -14.86
CA HIS A 105 -8.35 -1.00 -14.16
C HIS A 105 -7.91 -1.21 -12.70
N TYR A 106 -8.49 -2.18 -11.98
CA TYR A 106 -8.01 -2.52 -10.64
C TYR A 106 -6.63 -3.17 -10.63
N GLN A 107 -6.32 -4.07 -11.56
CA GLN A 107 -4.98 -4.66 -11.69
C GLN A 107 -3.93 -3.57 -11.91
N ASP A 108 -4.21 -2.65 -12.83
CA ASP A 108 -3.31 -1.55 -13.17
C ASP A 108 -3.15 -0.56 -12.01
N PHE A 109 -4.22 -0.29 -11.27
CA PHE A 109 -4.22 0.61 -10.13
C PHE A 109 -3.48 0.02 -8.92
N LEU A 110 -3.75 -1.25 -8.60
CA LEU A 110 -3.20 -1.91 -7.41
C LEU A 110 -1.86 -2.62 -7.64
N LYS A 111 -1.43 -2.74 -8.90
CA LYS A 111 -0.23 -3.47 -9.33
C LYS A 111 -0.23 -4.93 -8.84
N VAL A 112 -1.35 -5.62 -9.03
CA VAL A 112 -1.49 -7.04 -8.68
C VAL A 112 -2.07 -7.86 -9.82
N SER A 113 -1.88 -9.17 -9.77
CA SER A 113 -2.39 -10.09 -10.79
C SER A 113 -3.93 -10.07 -10.90
N LYS A 114 -4.44 -10.56 -12.03
CA LYS A 114 -5.88 -10.82 -12.25
C LYS A 114 -6.49 -11.64 -11.11
N ASN A 115 -5.84 -12.73 -10.70
CA ASN A 115 -6.36 -13.63 -9.68
C ASN A 115 -6.37 -12.99 -8.30
N THR A 116 -5.33 -12.22 -7.97
CA THR A 116 -5.26 -11.44 -6.73
C THR A 116 -6.41 -10.43 -6.68
N THR A 117 -6.63 -9.70 -7.78
CA THR A 117 -7.71 -8.73 -7.90
C THR A 117 -9.08 -9.37 -7.71
N LEU A 118 -9.34 -10.52 -8.37
CA LEU A 118 -10.61 -11.24 -8.22
C LEU A 118 -10.83 -11.75 -6.79
N SER A 119 -9.78 -12.25 -6.14
CA SER A 119 -9.83 -12.68 -4.74
C SER A 119 -10.13 -11.51 -3.79
N ASP A 120 -9.52 -10.36 -4.05
CA ASP A 120 -9.77 -9.13 -3.30
C ASP A 120 -11.21 -8.64 -3.51
N ILE A 121 -11.72 -8.59 -4.74
CA ILE A 121 -13.13 -8.26 -5.04
C ILE A 121 -14.10 -9.18 -4.28
N GLN A 122 -13.84 -10.49 -4.27
CA GLN A 122 -14.67 -11.44 -3.51
C GLN A 122 -14.61 -11.19 -2.00
N SER A 123 -13.45 -10.78 -1.49
CA SER A 123 -13.30 -10.45 -0.07
C SER A 123 -14.04 -9.16 0.28
N LEU A 124 -13.94 -8.13 -0.58
CA LEU A 124 -14.66 -6.88 -0.40
C LEU A 124 -16.18 -7.07 -0.47
N ARG A 125 -16.69 -7.88 -1.40
CA ARG A 125 -18.12 -8.21 -1.49
C ARG A 125 -18.69 -8.77 -0.20
N LYS A 126 -17.94 -9.65 0.49
CA LYS A 126 -18.36 -10.20 1.78
C LYS A 126 -18.45 -9.10 2.84
N ILE A 127 -17.42 -8.27 2.95
CA ILE A 127 -17.38 -7.15 3.92
C ILE A 127 -18.52 -6.16 3.67
N MET A 128 -18.80 -5.86 2.40
CA MET A 128 -19.84 -4.91 2.04
C MET A 128 -21.25 -5.45 2.33
N LEU A 129 -21.47 -6.75 2.13
CA LEU A 129 -22.75 -7.39 2.43
C LEU A 129 -23.12 -7.26 3.91
N ASP A 130 -22.14 -7.32 4.81
CA ASP A 130 -22.33 -7.10 6.25
C ASP A 130 -22.81 -5.67 6.59
N ASN A 131 -22.76 -4.74 5.63
CA ASN A 131 -23.16 -3.34 5.75
C ASN A 131 -24.27 -2.95 4.76
N ASP A 132 -25.03 -3.93 4.23
CA ASP A 132 -26.10 -3.72 3.24
C ASP A 132 -25.64 -3.00 1.96
N LEU A 133 -24.37 -3.18 1.59
CA LEU A 133 -23.78 -2.67 0.36
C LEU A 133 -23.39 -3.81 -0.58
N GLU A 134 -23.44 -3.58 -1.89
CA GLU A 134 -23.05 -4.53 -2.91
C GLU A 134 -22.06 -3.94 -3.92
N LEU A 135 -21.04 -4.72 -4.27
CA LEU A 135 -20.15 -4.44 -5.41
C LEU A 135 -20.60 -5.25 -6.64
N GLY A 136 -21.46 -4.64 -7.44
CA GLY A 136 -21.99 -5.18 -8.68
C GLY A 136 -20.98 -5.11 -9.83
N TYR A 137 -21.22 -5.93 -10.86
CA TYR A 137 -20.49 -5.86 -12.12
C TYR A 137 -21.43 -6.15 -13.30
N SER A 138 -21.36 -5.33 -14.35
CA SER A 138 -21.95 -5.66 -15.65
C SER A 138 -21.01 -5.28 -16.78
N ARG A 139 -21.11 -5.96 -17.92
CA ARG A 139 -20.30 -5.61 -19.11
C ARG A 139 -20.55 -4.19 -19.62
N ALA A 140 -21.77 -3.68 -19.43
CA ALA A 140 -22.16 -2.35 -19.89
C ALA A 140 -21.71 -1.23 -18.93
N LYS A 141 -21.81 -1.45 -17.61
CA LYS A 141 -21.55 -0.41 -16.60
C LYS A 141 -20.22 -0.56 -15.86
N GLY A 142 -19.55 -1.70 -16.01
CA GLY A 142 -18.37 -2.04 -15.24
C GLY A 142 -18.73 -2.37 -13.79
N TYR A 143 -17.78 -2.16 -12.89
CA TYR A 143 -18.00 -2.27 -11.45
C TYR A 143 -18.76 -1.07 -10.90
N THR A 144 -19.76 -1.35 -10.07
CA THR A 144 -20.67 -0.36 -9.50
C THR A 144 -20.98 -0.68 -8.05
N LEU A 145 -21.13 0.35 -7.21
CA LEU A 145 -21.64 0.18 -5.84
C LEU A 145 -23.16 0.33 -5.83
N HIS A 146 -23.83 -0.51 -5.05
CA HIS A 146 -25.26 -0.47 -4.79
C HIS A 146 -25.50 -0.55 -3.29
N GLY A 147 -26.55 0.12 -2.81
CA GLY A 147 -26.91 0.18 -1.40
C GLY A 147 -27.89 1.31 -1.16
N SER A 148 -28.51 1.32 0.03
CA SER A 148 -29.36 2.44 0.44
C SER A 148 -28.51 3.64 0.83
N GLU A 149 -28.68 4.77 0.16
CA GLU A 149 -27.99 6.03 0.50
C GLU A 149 -28.53 6.69 1.79
N TRP A 150 -29.63 6.17 2.35
CA TRP A 150 -30.49 6.85 3.33
C TRP A 150 -30.78 6.05 4.61
N ASN A 151 -29.90 5.11 5.00
CA ASN A 151 -29.99 4.53 6.35
C ASN A 151 -29.30 5.46 7.36
#